data_AF-A0A7W1AP10-F1
#
_entry.id   AF-A0A7W1AP10-F1
#
_cell.length_a   1.000
_cell.length_b   1.000
_cell.length_c   1.000
_cell.angle_alpha   90.00
_cell.angle_beta   90.00
_cell.angle_gamma   90.00
#
_symmetry.space_group_name_H-M   'P 1'
#
loop_
_entity.id
_entity.type
_entity.pdbx_description
1 polymer ?
#
loop_
_entity_poly.entity_id
_entity_poly.type
_entity_poly.pdbx_seq_one_letter_code
_entity_poly.pdbx_strand_id
1 'polypeptide(L)'
;EPHLPRELMYRRKMGFAVPLARWIRGPLKGRMRDAVLGEHLAATGLFNSGYLKHLVDGHLAGARDYSTPLWTLLMFEAFLRCVLEGQPAHFAEAA
;
A
#
# COMPACT_ATOMS: atom_id res chain seq x y z
N GLU A 1 -9.86 -17.53 32.25
CA GLU A 1 -10.10 -18.47 31.13
C GLU A 1 -11.54 -18.55 30.59
N PRO A 2 -12.64 -18.31 31.33
CA PRO A 2 -13.99 -18.63 30.83
C PRO A 2 -14.58 -17.67 29.78
N HIS A 3 -13.91 -16.55 29.47
CA HIS A 3 -14.46 -15.49 28.62
C HIS A 3 -14.15 -15.62 27.12
N LEU A 4 -13.31 -16.58 26.72
CA LEU A 4 -13.01 -16.85 25.31
C LEU A 4 -13.10 -18.35 25.02
N PRO A 5 -13.60 -18.73 23.83
CA PRO A 5 -13.51 -20.10 23.35
C PRO A 5 -12.07 -20.63 23.41
N ARG A 6 -11.91 -21.86 23.87
CA ARG A 6 -10.61 -22.55 24.00
C ARG A 6 -9.81 -22.51 22.69
N GLU A 7 -10.49 -22.67 21.57
CA GLU A 7 -9.87 -22.64 20.23
C GLU A 7 -9.22 -21.29 19.88
N LEU A 8 -9.76 -20.18 20.37
CA LEU A 8 -9.17 -18.85 20.19
C LEU A 8 -8.01 -18.61 21.16
N MET A 9 -8.16 -19.06 22.42
CA MET A 9 -7.16 -18.84 23.47
C MET A 9 -5.87 -19.64 23.24
N TYR A 10 -5.98 -20.85 22.70
CA TYR A 10 -4.84 -21.76 22.50
C TYR A 10 -4.48 -22.01 21.03
N ARG A 11 -5.05 -21.22 20.09
CA ARG A 11 -4.63 -21.23 18.69
C ARG A 11 -3.15 -20.87 18.58
N ARG A 12 -2.42 -21.53 17.66
CA ARG A 12 -1.04 -21.19 17.31
C ARG A 12 -0.94 -19.72 16.88
N LYS A 13 0.10 -19.02 17.35
CA LYS A 13 0.40 -17.64 16.94
C LYS A 13 0.53 -17.58 15.42
N MET A 14 -0.35 -16.80 14.80
CA MET A 14 -0.27 -16.45 13.38
C MET A 14 0.20 -15.01 13.29
N GLY A 15 1.01 -14.70 12.29
CA GLY A 15 1.37 -13.30 12.01
C GLY A 15 0.14 -12.46 11.73
N PHE A 16 0.19 -11.18 12.08
CA PHE A 16 -0.80 -10.20 11.67
C PHE A 16 -0.45 -9.72 10.26
N ALA A 17 -0.79 -10.54 9.25
CA ALA A 17 -0.59 -10.18 7.86
C ALA A 17 -1.70 -9.22 7.41
N VAL A 18 -1.31 -8.02 7.00
CA VAL A 18 -2.22 -7.07 6.35
C VAL A 18 -2.50 -7.58 4.93
N PRO A 19 -3.78 -7.66 4.49
CA PRO A 19 -4.13 -8.19 3.17
C PRO A 19 -3.88 -7.14 2.07
N LEU A 20 -2.61 -6.72 1.90
CA LEU A 20 -2.20 -5.62 1.03
C LEU A 20 -2.68 -5.82 -0.41
N ALA A 21 -2.55 -7.03 -0.98
CA ALA A 21 -3.02 -7.32 -2.32
C ALA A 21 -4.51 -7.02 -2.51
N ARG A 22 -5.33 -7.40 -1.52
CA ARG A 22 -6.78 -7.13 -1.55
C ARG A 22 -7.06 -5.64 -1.42
N TRP A 23 -6.33 -4.95 -0.54
CA TRP A 23 -6.53 -3.52 -0.34
C TRP A 23 -6.12 -2.71 -1.57
N ILE A 24 -4.97 -2.99 -2.15
CA ILE A 24 -4.45 -2.28 -3.34
C ILE A 24 -5.33 -2.54 -4.56
N ARG A 25 -5.89 -3.74 -4.74
CA ARG A 25 -6.85 -4.01 -5.83
C ARG A 25 -8.24 -3.41 -5.59
N GLY A 26 -8.60 -3.15 -4.34
CA GLY A 26 -9.90 -2.63 -3.93
C GLY A 26 -9.80 -1.22 -3.36
N PRO A 27 -10.03 -1.05 -2.05
CA PRO A 27 -10.23 0.28 -1.42
C PRO A 27 -9.06 1.25 -1.59
N LEU A 28 -7.82 0.77 -1.70
CA LEU A 28 -6.63 1.60 -1.87
C LEU A 28 -6.22 1.80 -3.34
N LYS A 29 -6.96 1.26 -4.31
CA LYS A 29 -6.58 1.29 -5.73
C LYS A 29 -6.29 2.68 -6.25
N GLY A 30 -7.23 3.61 -6.05
CA GLY A 30 -7.10 5.00 -6.54
C GLY A 30 -5.87 5.66 -5.94
N ARG A 31 -5.80 5.71 -4.60
CA ARG A 31 -4.70 6.33 -3.87
C ARG A 31 -3.33 5.72 -4.20
N MET A 32 -3.24 4.40 -4.31
CA MET A 32 -2.00 3.72 -4.71
C MET A 32 -1.57 4.17 -6.11
N ARG A 33 -2.50 4.16 -7.07
CA ARG A 33 -2.21 4.54 -8.45
C ARG A 33 -1.79 6.01 -8.55
N ASP A 34 -2.49 6.89 -7.85
CA ASP A 34 -2.24 8.33 -7.88
C ASP A 34 -0.91 8.68 -7.20
N ALA A 35 -0.55 8.00 -6.11
CA ALA A 35 0.78 8.15 -5.51
C ALA A 35 1.88 7.64 -6.44
N VAL A 36 1.78 6.38 -6.90
CA VAL A 36 2.84 5.71 -7.68
C VAL A 36 3.05 6.34 -9.06
N LEU A 37 1.99 6.79 -9.71
CA LEU A 37 2.04 7.39 -11.06
C LEU A 37 1.92 8.92 -11.04
N GLY A 38 1.92 9.52 -9.85
CA GLY A 38 1.75 10.96 -9.65
C GLY A 38 3.01 11.79 -9.90
N GLU A 39 2.81 13.10 -9.93
CA GLU A 39 3.87 14.06 -10.23
C GLU A 39 4.96 14.11 -9.16
N HIS A 40 4.65 13.93 -7.87
CA HIS A 40 5.65 13.96 -6.80
C HIS A 40 6.75 12.92 -7.00
N LEU A 41 6.34 11.67 -7.30
CA LEU A 41 7.27 10.58 -7.57
C LEU A 41 8.02 10.79 -8.88
N ALA A 42 7.35 11.30 -9.92
CA ALA A 42 7.99 11.62 -11.20
C ALA A 42 9.05 12.74 -11.05
N ALA A 43 8.76 13.77 -10.26
CA ALA A 43 9.64 14.92 -10.04
C ALA A 43 10.94 14.54 -9.34
N THR A 44 11.01 13.41 -8.64
CA THR A 44 12.26 12.90 -8.06
C THR A 44 13.30 12.52 -9.11
N GLY A 45 12.87 12.16 -10.33
CA GLY A 45 13.75 11.60 -11.36
C GLY A 45 14.35 10.23 -11.03
N LEU A 46 13.96 9.61 -9.91
CA LEU A 46 14.55 8.36 -9.41
C LEU A 46 13.95 7.10 -10.06
N PHE A 47 12.76 7.21 -10.65
CA PHE A 47 11.98 6.05 -11.08
C PHE A 47 11.62 6.11 -12.56
N ASN A 48 11.60 4.93 -13.20
CA ASN A 48 11.11 4.78 -14.57
C ASN A 48 9.58 4.70 -14.58
N SER A 49 8.92 5.72 -15.11
CA SER A 49 7.45 5.82 -15.15
C SER A 49 6.77 4.67 -15.91
N GLY A 50 7.39 4.21 -17.00
CA GLY A 50 6.89 3.06 -17.77
C GLY A 50 6.89 1.77 -16.96
N TYR A 51 7.95 1.54 -16.18
CA TYR A 51 8.04 0.38 -15.30
C TYR A 51 7.07 0.49 -14.11
N LEU A 52 6.90 1.67 -13.52
CA LEU A 52 5.89 1.89 -12.48
C LEU A 52 4.48 1.58 -12.99
N LYS A 53 4.15 2.02 -14.21
CA LYS A 53 2.87 1.69 -14.85
C LYS A 53 2.71 0.18 -15.04
N HIS A 54 3.75 -0.53 -15.48
CA HIS A 54 3.74 -1.98 -15.60
C HIS A 54 3.44 -2.68 -14.26
N LEU A 55 4.07 -2.24 -13.16
CA LEU A 55 3.82 -2.81 -11.82
C LEU A 55 2.37 -2.60 -11.37
N VAL A 56 1.85 -1.38 -11.54
CA VAL A 56 0.48 -1.03 -11.17
C VAL A 56 -0.52 -1.86 -11.98
N ASP A 57 -0.40 -1.83 -13.31
CA ASP A 57 -1.33 -2.53 -14.19
C ASP A 57 -1.28 -4.04 -13.98
N GLY A 58 -0.08 -4.62 -13.88
CA GLY A 58 0.10 -6.05 -13.63
C GLY A 58 -0.48 -6.49 -12.29
N HIS A 59 -0.40 -5.65 -11.26
CA HIS A 59 -1.00 -5.95 -9.96
C HIS A 59 -2.53 -5.88 -9.99
N LEU A 60 -3.07 -4.83 -10.60
CA LEU A 60 -4.51 -4.58 -10.68
C LEU A 60 -5.23 -5.59 -11.57
N ALA A 61 -4.57 -6.04 -12.64
CA ALA A 61 -5.06 -7.13 -13.50
C ALA A 61 -4.97 -8.51 -12.84
N GLY A 62 -4.30 -8.63 -11.68
CA GLY A 62 -4.09 -9.91 -11.01
C GLY A 62 -3.03 -10.80 -11.65
N ALA A 63 -2.28 -10.29 -12.63
CA ALA A 63 -1.26 -11.06 -13.33
C ALA A 63 -0.09 -11.48 -12.42
N ARG A 64 0.30 -10.61 -11.48
CA ARG A 64 1.31 -10.92 -10.45
C ARG A 64 1.06 -10.12 -9.17
N ASP A 65 1.52 -10.65 -8.04
CA ASP A 65 1.53 -9.92 -6.78
C ASP A 65 2.72 -8.95 -6.72
N TYR A 66 2.42 -7.66 -6.76
CA TYR A 66 3.37 -6.56 -6.57
C TYR A 66 3.00 -5.72 -5.33
N SER A 67 2.25 -6.29 -4.38
CA SER A 67 1.77 -5.56 -3.20
C SER A 67 2.90 -4.93 -2.40
N THR A 68 4.00 -5.66 -2.20
CA THR A 68 5.15 -5.20 -1.44
C THR A 68 5.83 -3.98 -2.08
N PRO A 69 6.29 -4.02 -3.35
CA PRO A 69 6.92 -2.85 -3.96
C PRO A 69 5.95 -1.66 -4.11
N LEU A 70 4.68 -1.91 -4.44
CA LEU A 70 3.67 -0.84 -4.53
C LEU A 70 3.44 -0.17 -3.17
N TRP A 71 3.33 -0.95 -2.09
CA TRP A 71 3.22 -0.43 -0.73
C TRP A 71 4.44 0.42 -0.34
N THR A 72 5.64 -0.05 -0.64
CA THR A 72 6.87 0.71 -0.37
C THR A 72 6.87 2.04 -1.11
N LEU A 73 6.46 2.07 -2.38
CA LEU A 73 6.38 3.32 -3.17
C LEU A 73 5.34 4.28 -2.62
N LEU A 74 4.17 3.78 -2.20
CA LEU A 74 3.15 4.61 -1.54
C LEU A 74 3.67 5.26 -0.26
N MET A 75 4.39 4.49 0.57
CA MET A 75 4.99 5.04 1.80
C MET A 75 6.10 6.05 1.49
N PHE A 76 6.90 5.79 0.45
CA PHE A 76 7.94 6.71 0.01
C PHE A 76 7.34 8.03 -0.51
N GLU A 77 6.29 7.99 -1.32
CA GLU A 77 5.57 9.18 -1.78
C GLU A 77 5.01 9.97 -0.60
N ALA A 78 4.39 9.29 0.37
CA ALA A 78 3.86 9.94 1.57
C ALA A 78 4.98 10.60 2.39
N PHE A 79 6.15 9.98 2.49
CA PHE A 79 7.32 10.56 3.13
C PHE A 79 7.77 11.84 2.41
N LEU A 80 7.83 11.85 1.07
CA LEU A 80 8.19 13.04 0.30
C LEU A 80 7.23 14.20 0.58
N ARG A 81 5.92 13.96 0.57
CA ARG A 81 4.92 15.00 0.91
C ARG A 81 5.09 15.55 2.32
N CYS A 82 5.32 14.67 3.30
CA CYS A 82 5.54 15.08 4.69
C CYS A 82 6.79 15.93 4.87
N VAL A 83 7.90 15.52 4.26
CA VAL A 83 9.22 16.08 4.56
C VAL A 83 9.61 17.23 3.63
N LEU A 84 9.25 17.15 2.35
CA LEU A 84 9.64 18.16 1.36
C LEU A 84 8.58 19.25 1.19
N GLU A 85 7.30 18.91 1.32
CA GLU A 85 6.20 19.86 1.08
C GLU A 85 5.56 20.38 2.37
N GLY A 86 5.95 19.84 3.53
CA GLY A 86 5.40 20.21 4.83
C GLY A 86 3.91 19.87 4.99
N GLN A 87 3.34 19.05 4.11
CA GLN A 87 1.95 18.62 4.19
C GLN A 87 1.83 17.45 5.15
N PRO A 88 0.95 17.50 6.17
CA PRO A 88 0.71 16.34 7.01
C PRO A 88 0.17 15.19 6.16
N ALA A 89 0.64 13.97 6.41
CA ALA A 89 0.07 12.79 5.79
C ALA A 89 -1.39 12.64 6.24
N HIS A 90 -2.32 13.12 5.41
CA HIS A 90 -3.73 12.77 5.55
C HIS A 90 -3.90 11.30 5.14
N PHE A 91 -3.82 10.39 6.10
CA PHE A 91 -4.32 9.04 5.92
C PHE A 91 -5.84 9.14 6.01
N ALA A 92 -6.54 9.08 4.87
CA ALA A 92 -7.99 9.11 4.83
C ALA A 92 -8.58 8.17 5.90
N GLU A 93 -9.56 8.67 6.66
CA GLU A 93 -10.41 7.86 7.54
C GLU A 93 -11.01 6.73 6.70
N ALA A 94 -10.50 5.51 6.93
CA ALA A 94 -11.12 4.30 6.44
C ALA A 94 -12.33 4.03 7.34
N ALA A 95 -13.49 4.56 6.94
CA ALA A 95 -14.80 4.13 7.44
C ALA A 95 -15.20 2.79 6.80
#